data_AF-A0A0W8CLY9-F1
#
_entry.id   AF-A0A0W8CLY9-F1
#
_cell.length_a   1.000
_cell.length_b   1.000
_cell.length_c   1.000
_cell.angle_alpha   90.00
_cell.angle_beta   90.00
_cell.angle_gamma   90.00
#
_symmetry.space_group_name_H-M   'P 1'
#
loop_
_entity.id
_entity.type
_entity.pdbx_description
1 polymer ?
#
loop_
_entity_poly.entity_id
_entity_poly.type
_entity_poly.pdbx_seq_one_letter_code
_entity_poly.pdbx_strand_id
1 'polypeptide(L)'
;MDPRLCALLNLAIHVEMTDKAALSPFVFGNPQDGDRVVRRFLQDVFEGTDFHKLKAGNLGTHSMRKGAATYDSRTGLPKDYVNRRGRWRTRKSVVDVYIDNTQPYPDAIAAGVLAGPLGPCCYVLKDGVQVVTNDLLVKHVGPALKEALGEEMARVLALPLLWAALVPRGSFDYEIIPAALKRRIIQAYLGVGGKEDVNVVERVPIHVVGDGAQLQLVEVHDNAGENGVLDRQNGGLTADSTRKEFASIHSQLFSLQRQTANLLNEILRSRTERQRENQKILAVIRRIALQPVVRTIHPLSSANGGGDGVEEEGSVVLPRAMLSKRPKDLYELWGEYEFGLNGLKPAKEFTAAERGANKFAYSRRKVFWDVVSAFVRTGFTSDVAIDKIYAAYGRQLSVTRILAALRTDKHQGGHPSLRL
;
A
#
# COMPACT_ATOMS: atom_id res chain seq x y z
N MET A 1 1.64 -12.52 -11.39
CA MET A 1 0.92 -12.48 -10.10
C MET A 1 1.76 -12.97 -8.90
N ASP A 2 1.64 -12.32 -7.74
CA ASP A 2 2.15 -12.81 -6.43
C ASP A 2 1.24 -13.95 -5.92
N PRO A 3 1.76 -15.15 -5.56
CA PRO A 3 0.95 -16.25 -5.05
C PRO A 3 0.07 -15.90 -3.84
N ARG A 4 0.50 -14.98 -2.97
CA ARG A 4 -0.28 -14.53 -1.79
C ARG A 4 -1.52 -13.72 -2.17
N LEU A 5 -1.53 -13.11 -3.37
CA LEU A 5 -2.65 -12.35 -3.90
C LEU A 5 -3.51 -13.16 -4.87
N CYS A 6 -3.11 -14.39 -5.21
CA CYS A 6 -3.82 -15.22 -6.16
C CYS A 6 -5.06 -15.84 -5.53
N ALA A 7 -6.22 -15.23 -5.75
CA ALA A 7 -7.49 -15.69 -5.18
C ALA A 7 -7.81 -17.15 -5.53
N LEU A 8 -7.54 -17.57 -6.77
CA LEU A 8 -7.84 -18.93 -7.22
C LEU A 8 -6.92 -19.98 -6.59
N LEU A 9 -5.62 -19.70 -6.47
CA LEU A 9 -4.68 -20.59 -5.78
C LEU A 9 -5.05 -20.71 -4.29
N ASN A 10 -5.31 -19.59 -3.61
CA ASN A 10 -5.64 -19.61 -2.18
C ASN A 10 -6.99 -20.27 -1.90
N LEU A 11 -7.96 -20.11 -2.81
CA LEU A 11 -9.22 -20.85 -2.77
C LEU A 11 -8.97 -22.36 -2.91
N ALA A 12 -8.14 -22.75 -3.87
CA ALA A 12 -7.80 -24.15 -4.11
C ALA A 12 -7.13 -24.80 -2.90
N ILE A 13 -6.16 -24.10 -2.29
CA ILE A 13 -5.51 -24.54 -1.05
C ILE A 13 -6.54 -24.68 0.08
N HIS A 14 -7.40 -23.68 0.27
CA HIS A 14 -8.40 -23.69 1.33
C HIS A 14 -9.34 -24.88 1.20
N VAL A 15 -9.87 -25.15 0.01
CA VAL A 15 -10.79 -26.27 -0.23
C VAL A 15 -10.10 -27.61 0.01
N GLU A 16 -8.88 -27.80 -0.52
CA GLU A 16 -8.13 -29.06 -0.37
C GLU A 16 -7.63 -29.32 1.05
N MET A 17 -7.53 -28.29 1.88
CA MET A 17 -7.08 -28.40 3.27
C MET A 17 -8.23 -28.43 4.28
N THR A 18 -9.47 -28.23 3.81
CA THR A 18 -10.65 -28.18 4.68
C THR A 18 -11.54 -29.38 4.41
N ASP A 19 -11.44 -30.40 5.28
CA ASP A 19 -12.19 -31.67 5.17
C ASP A 19 -13.73 -31.52 5.08
N LYS A 20 -14.27 -30.34 5.42
CA LYS A 20 -15.71 -30.06 5.45
C LYS A 20 -16.23 -29.29 4.24
N ALA A 21 -15.38 -28.87 3.30
CA ALA A 21 -15.81 -28.05 2.17
C ALA A 21 -16.83 -28.76 1.27
N ALA A 22 -16.69 -30.08 1.09
CA ALA A 22 -17.62 -30.90 0.29
C ALA A 22 -18.98 -31.17 0.98
N LEU A 23 -19.07 -31.00 2.30
CA LEU A 23 -20.27 -31.31 3.09
C LEU A 23 -21.15 -30.08 3.36
N SER A 24 -20.68 -28.90 2.95
CA SER A 24 -21.35 -27.63 3.19
C SER A 24 -21.73 -26.99 1.86
N PRO A 25 -22.92 -26.36 1.76
CA PRO A 25 -23.23 -25.50 0.61
C PRO A 25 -22.37 -24.22 0.58
N PHE A 26 -21.55 -23.99 1.62
CA PHE A 26 -20.67 -22.84 1.74
C PHE A 26 -19.19 -23.26 1.68
N VAL A 27 -18.43 -22.60 0.81
CA VAL A 27 -16.97 -22.81 0.68
C VAL A 27 -16.20 -22.27 1.89
N PHE A 28 -16.73 -21.24 2.54
CA PHE A 28 -16.16 -20.63 3.74
C PHE A 28 -17.18 -20.66 4.88
N GLY A 29 -16.75 -21.11 6.06
CA GLY A 29 -17.55 -21.12 7.29
C GLY A 29 -18.65 -22.19 7.32
N ASN A 30 -19.38 -22.21 8.44
CA ASN A 30 -20.55 -23.04 8.64
C ASN A 30 -21.84 -22.17 8.56
N PRO A 31 -22.99 -22.73 8.15
CA PRO A 31 -24.28 -22.03 8.24
C PRO A 31 -24.59 -21.40 9.61
N GLN A 32 -24.00 -21.94 10.68
CA GLN A 32 -24.17 -21.47 12.07
C GLN A 32 -23.16 -20.36 12.46
N ASP A 33 -22.14 -20.13 11.63
CA ASP A 33 -21.13 -19.10 11.89
C ASP A 33 -21.67 -17.72 11.53
N GLY A 34 -21.57 -16.79 12.48
CA GLY A 34 -21.91 -15.38 12.27
C GLY A 34 -20.70 -14.51 11.91
N ASP A 35 -20.97 -13.24 11.64
CA ASP A 35 -19.97 -12.18 11.38
C ASP A 35 -18.87 -12.09 12.47
N ARG A 36 -19.20 -12.47 13.71
CA ARG A 36 -18.28 -12.55 14.84
C ARG A 36 -17.09 -13.48 14.62
N VAL A 37 -17.27 -14.58 13.90
CA VAL A 37 -16.19 -15.56 13.63
C VAL A 37 -15.14 -14.91 12.73
N VAL A 38 -15.58 -14.31 11.62
CA VAL A 38 -14.72 -13.57 10.69
C VAL A 38 -14.03 -12.41 11.40
N ARG A 39 -14.75 -11.68 12.28
CA ARG A 39 -14.17 -10.58 13.04
C ARG A 39 -13.05 -11.05 13.97
N ARG A 40 -13.23 -12.15 14.70
CA ARG A 40 -12.22 -12.72 15.58
C ARG A 40 -10.99 -13.16 14.79
N PHE A 41 -11.19 -13.91 13.71
CA PHE A 41 -10.11 -14.35 12.84
C PHE A 41 -9.30 -13.16 12.29
N LEU A 42 -9.96 -12.10 11.81
CA LEU A 42 -9.26 -10.91 11.35
C LEU A 42 -8.53 -10.17 12.47
N GLN A 43 -9.09 -10.18 13.69
CA GLN A 43 -8.43 -9.59 14.84
C GLN A 43 -7.13 -10.33 15.16
N ASP A 44 -7.17 -11.67 15.19
CA ASP A 44 -5.98 -12.50 15.40
C ASP A 44 -4.90 -12.22 14.34
N VAL A 45 -5.31 -12.08 13.06
CA VAL A 45 -4.39 -11.70 11.97
C VAL A 45 -3.80 -10.31 12.19
N PHE A 46 -4.60 -9.30 12.55
CA PHE A 46 -4.13 -7.93 12.73
C PHE A 46 -3.31 -7.72 14.02
N GLU A 47 -3.45 -8.60 15.01
CA GLU A 47 -2.65 -8.63 16.23
C GLU A 47 -1.33 -9.41 16.06
N GLY A 48 -1.19 -10.16 14.96
CA GLY A 48 0.04 -10.89 14.60
C GLY A 48 1.24 -9.97 14.36
N THR A 49 2.45 -10.51 14.55
CA THR A 49 3.72 -9.78 14.48
C THR A 49 4.02 -9.16 13.10
N ASP A 50 3.41 -9.70 12.06
CA ASP A 50 3.59 -9.22 10.68
C ASP A 50 2.77 -7.95 10.40
N PHE A 51 1.79 -7.63 11.25
CA PHE A 51 0.93 -6.46 11.08
C PHE A 51 1.29 -5.33 12.05
N HIS A 52 1.49 -4.15 11.50
CA HIS A 52 1.82 -2.95 12.27
C HIS A 52 0.75 -1.89 12.08
N LYS A 53 0.06 -1.53 13.17
CA LYS A 53 -1.02 -0.55 13.13
C LYS A 53 -0.48 0.87 12.95
N LEU A 54 -0.58 1.39 11.73
CA LEU A 54 -0.07 2.73 11.38
C LEU A 54 -0.98 3.89 11.81
N LYS A 55 -2.27 3.64 12.04
CA LYS A 55 -3.27 4.64 12.42
C LYS A 55 -4.19 4.11 13.50
N ALA A 56 -4.56 4.97 14.45
CA ALA A 56 -5.60 4.68 15.42
C ALA A 56 -6.95 4.46 14.71
N GLY A 57 -7.76 3.55 15.26
CA GLY A 57 -9.07 3.19 14.71
C GLY A 57 -9.33 1.68 14.69
N ASN A 58 -10.57 1.30 14.39
CA ASN A 58 -10.97 -0.10 14.30
C ASN A 58 -10.62 -0.66 12.91
N LEU A 59 -10.02 -1.84 12.90
CA LEU A 59 -9.79 -2.63 11.70
C LEU A 59 -10.84 -3.74 11.62
N GLY A 60 -11.22 -4.09 10.40
CA GLY A 60 -12.24 -5.08 10.12
C GLY A 60 -12.45 -5.21 8.61
N THR A 61 -13.43 -6.01 8.21
CA THR A 61 -13.74 -6.31 6.80
C THR A 61 -13.92 -5.05 5.94
N HIS A 62 -14.64 -4.05 6.46
CA HIS A 62 -14.84 -2.78 5.77
C HIS A 62 -13.53 -1.99 5.58
N SER A 63 -12.60 -2.08 6.53
CA SER A 63 -11.27 -1.44 6.41
C SER A 63 -10.40 -2.12 5.36
N MET A 64 -10.46 -3.45 5.22
CA MET A 64 -9.78 -4.18 4.14
C MET A 64 -10.28 -3.74 2.77
N ARG A 65 -11.60 -3.66 2.59
CA ARG A 65 -12.23 -3.18 1.35
C ARG A 65 -11.85 -1.74 1.00
N LYS A 66 -11.74 -0.86 2.01
CA LYS A 66 -11.20 0.51 1.83
C LYS A 66 -9.73 0.49 1.42
N GLY A 67 -8.94 -0.43 1.96
CA GLY A 67 -7.54 -0.63 1.60
C GLY A 67 -7.39 -0.96 0.12
N ALA A 68 -8.11 -1.97 -0.37
CA ALA A 68 -8.16 -2.35 -1.78
C ALA A 68 -8.57 -1.17 -2.68
N ALA A 69 -9.68 -0.48 -2.35
CA ALA A 69 -10.12 0.68 -3.11
C ALA A 69 -9.10 1.85 -3.11
N THR A 70 -8.38 2.04 -2.01
CA THR A 70 -7.32 3.04 -1.91
C THR A 70 -6.12 2.64 -2.77
N TYR A 71 -5.77 1.35 -2.81
CA TYR A 71 -4.71 0.83 -3.67
C TYR A 71 -5.04 1.08 -5.14
N ASP A 72 -6.22 0.68 -5.59
CA ASP A 72 -6.68 0.91 -6.97
C ASP A 72 -6.62 2.39 -7.34
N SER A 73 -7.18 3.27 -6.50
CA SER A 73 -7.14 4.71 -6.75
C SER A 73 -5.72 5.29 -6.83
N ARG A 74 -4.76 4.74 -6.05
CA ARG A 74 -3.36 5.19 -6.07
C ARG A 74 -2.60 4.71 -7.31
N THR A 75 -3.04 3.63 -7.94
CA THR A 75 -2.50 3.16 -9.23
C THR A 75 -3.03 3.97 -10.42
N GLY A 76 -3.89 4.96 -10.17
CA GLY A 76 -4.44 5.83 -11.21
C GLY A 76 -5.75 5.32 -11.80
N LEU A 77 -6.37 4.28 -11.22
CA LEU A 77 -7.65 3.79 -11.74
C LEU A 77 -8.76 4.83 -11.59
N PRO A 78 -9.61 4.98 -12.62
CA PRO A 78 -10.81 5.82 -12.54
C PRO A 78 -11.68 5.45 -11.35
N LYS A 79 -12.20 6.46 -10.65
CA LYS A 79 -13.00 6.26 -9.43
C LYS A 79 -14.24 5.40 -9.68
N ASP A 80 -14.83 5.47 -10.86
CA ASP A 80 -15.96 4.64 -11.26
C ASP A 80 -15.57 3.15 -11.37
N TYR A 81 -14.38 2.82 -11.87
CA TYR A 81 -13.88 1.42 -11.91
C TYR A 81 -13.69 0.89 -10.49
N VAL A 82 -13.07 1.70 -9.62
CA VAL A 82 -12.91 1.37 -8.19
C VAL A 82 -14.25 1.21 -7.50
N ASN A 83 -15.21 2.10 -7.81
CA ASN A 83 -16.53 2.06 -7.20
C ASN A 83 -17.32 0.83 -7.64
N ARG A 84 -17.25 0.50 -8.95
CA ARG A 84 -17.83 -0.71 -9.54
C ARG A 84 -17.26 -1.93 -8.85
N ARG A 85 -15.95 -2.16 -8.90
CA ARG A 85 -15.30 -3.33 -8.26
C ARG A 85 -15.63 -3.43 -6.78
N GLY A 86 -15.57 -2.30 -6.10
CA GLY A 86 -15.94 -2.22 -4.70
C GLY A 86 -17.40 -2.56 -4.45
N ARG A 87 -18.34 -2.42 -5.39
CA ARG A 87 -19.80 -2.58 -5.20
C ARG A 87 -20.32 -1.74 -4.02
N TRP A 88 -19.89 -0.48 -3.95
CA TRP A 88 -20.25 0.42 -2.84
C TRP A 88 -21.73 0.78 -2.87
N ARG A 89 -22.41 0.56 -1.74
CA ARG A 89 -23.78 1.03 -1.54
C ARG A 89 -23.74 2.50 -1.14
N THR A 90 -23.82 3.41 -2.12
CA THR A 90 -24.07 4.84 -1.89
C THR A 90 -25.56 5.16 -2.09
N ARG A 91 -25.99 6.39 -1.77
CA ARG A 91 -27.29 6.90 -2.23
C ARG A 91 -27.31 6.74 -3.76
N LYS A 92 -28.17 5.86 -4.26
CA LYS A 92 -28.33 5.62 -5.69
C LYS A 92 -28.70 6.95 -6.34
N SER A 93 -27.92 7.39 -7.31
CA SER A 93 -28.42 8.37 -8.27
C SER A 93 -29.63 7.75 -8.96
N VAL A 94 -30.60 8.57 -9.39
CA VAL A 94 -31.80 8.07 -10.10
C VAL A 94 -31.40 7.20 -11.29
N VAL A 95 -30.28 7.53 -11.94
CA VAL A 95 -29.71 6.80 -13.07
C VAL A 95 -29.26 5.37 -12.70
N ASP A 96 -28.78 5.13 -11.47
CA ASP A 96 -28.35 3.80 -10.99
C ASP A 96 -29.51 2.79 -10.85
N VAL A 97 -30.77 3.25 -10.97
CA VAL A 97 -31.96 2.39 -11.04
C VAL A 97 -32.19 1.86 -12.45
N TYR A 98 -31.75 2.61 -13.47
CA TYR A 98 -32.06 2.35 -14.88
C TYR A 98 -30.88 1.80 -15.68
N ILE A 99 -29.65 1.89 -15.16
CA ILE A 99 -28.44 1.42 -15.83
C ILE A 99 -27.93 0.12 -15.19
N ASP A 100 -27.66 -0.89 -16.02
CA ASP A 100 -26.95 -2.10 -15.58
C ASP A 100 -25.55 -1.72 -15.09
N ASN A 101 -25.25 -2.07 -13.84
CA ASN A 101 -23.97 -1.80 -13.22
C ASN A 101 -22.91 -2.86 -13.58
N THR A 102 -23.32 -3.95 -14.22
CA THR A 102 -22.46 -5.02 -14.71
C THR A 102 -21.68 -4.55 -15.93
N GLN A 103 -20.47 -4.05 -15.70
CA GLN A 103 -19.53 -3.73 -16.77
C GLN A 103 -18.28 -4.60 -16.59
N PRO A 104 -18.20 -5.74 -17.30
CA PRO A 104 -17.12 -6.70 -17.18
C PRO A 104 -15.72 -6.10 -17.39
N TYR A 105 -15.54 -5.23 -18.37
CA TYR A 105 -14.23 -4.65 -18.66
C TYR A 105 -13.71 -3.74 -17.53
N PRO A 106 -14.46 -2.72 -17.07
CA PRO A 106 -14.07 -1.92 -15.92
C PRO A 106 -13.80 -2.73 -14.65
N ASP A 107 -14.60 -3.77 -14.40
CA ASP A 107 -14.40 -4.64 -13.23
C ASP A 107 -13.12 -5.47 -13.36
N ALA A 108 -12.86 -6.03 -14.54
CA ALA A 108 -11.68 -6.85 -14.81
C ALA A 108 -10.39 -6.03 -14.74
N ILE A 109 -10.38 -4.78 -15.20
CA ILE A 109 -9.23 -3.87 -15.07
C ILE A 109 -8.92 -3.63 -13.58
N ALA A 110 -9.94 -3.31 -12.79
CA ALA A 110 -9.77 -3.13 -11.35
C ALA A 110 -9.29 -4.42 -10.65
N ALA A 111 -9.86 -5.57 -11.00
CA ALA A 111 -9.42 -6.86 -10.49
C ALA A 111 -7.97 -7.19 -10.87
N GLY A 112 -7.55 -6.86 -12.11
CA GLY A 112 -6.19 -7.05 -12.59
C GLY A 112 -5.17 -6.21 -11.83
N VAL A 113 -5.51 -4.96 -11.49
CA VAL A 113 -4.65 -4.12 -10.63
C VAL A 113 -4.53 -4.69 -9.22
N LEU A 114 -5.63 -5.20 -8.66
CA LEU A 114 -5.62 -5.84 -7.33
C LEU A 114 -4.81 -7.15 -7.28
N ALA A 115 -4.42 -7.73 -8.43
CA ALA A 115 -3.47 -8.84 -8.50
C ALA A 115 -2.02 -8.44 -8.17
N GLY A 116 -1.77 -7.15 -7.91
CA GLY A 116 -0.48 -6.61 -7.55
C GLY A 116 0.36 -6.21 -8.77
N PRO A 117 1.63 -5.80 -8.54
CA PRO A 117 2.47 -5.21 -9.58
C PRO A 117 2.84 -6.20 -10.70
N LEU A 118 2.76 -7.50 -10.45
CA LEU A 118 2.99 -8.55 -11.45
C LEU A 118 1.76 -8.87 -12.29
N GLY A 119 0.64 -8.17 -12.06
CA GLY A 119 -0.60 -8.33 -12.80
C GLY A 119 -1.26 -9.71 -12.68
N PRO A 120 -2.41 -9.89 -13.35
CA PRO A 120 -3.12 -11.16 -13.40
C PRO A 120 -2.42 -12.16 -14.32
N CYS A 121 -2.65 -13.45 -14.11
CA CYS A 121 -2.13 -14.53 -14.95
C CYS A 121 -3.09 -15.72 -14.99
N CYS A 122 -3.04 -16.51 -16.05
CA CYS A 122 -3.56 -17.87 -16.09
C CYS A 122 -2.46 -18.87 -15.71
N TYR A 123 -2.89 -20.06 -15.32
CA TYR A 123 -2.03 -21.22 -15.16
C TYR A 123 -2.33 -22.17 -16.31
N VAL A 124 -1.34 -22.45 -17.13
CA VAL A 124 -1.49 -23.28 -18.33
C VAL A 124 -0.43 -24.38 -18.33
N LEU A 125 -0.75 -25.52 -18.93
CA LEU A 125 0.25 -26.56 -19.15
C LEU A 125 1.19 -26.10 -20.26
N LYS A 126 2.49 -26.34 -20.06
CA LYS A 126 3.47 -26.12 -21.11
C LYS A 126 3.23 -27.06 -22.29
N ASP A 127 3.63 -26.62 -23.47
CA ASP A 127 3.55 -27.42 -24.69
C ASP A 127 4.30 -28.75 -24.55
N GLY A 128 3.69 -29.82 -25.09
CA GLY A 128 4.26 -31.17 -25.07
C GLY A 128 4.11 -31.95 -23.75
N VAL A 129 3.48 -31.36 -22.73
CA VAL A 129 3.21 -32.06 -21.46
C VAL A 129 2.04 -33.03 -21.62
N GLN A 130 2.33 -34.32 -21.78
CA GLN A 130 1.31 -35.38 -21.92
C GLN A 130 0.99 -36.09 -20.59
N VAL A 131 1.89 -35.98 -19.62
CA VAL A 131 1.80 -36.72 -18.35
C VAL A 131 0.71 -36.19 -17.41
N VAL A 132 0.32 -34.93 -17.58
CA VAL A 132 -0.73 -34.30 -16.76
C VAL A 132 -2.08 -34.52 -17.42
N THR A 133 -2.82 -35.51 -16.94
CA THR A 133 -4.17 -35.84 -17.42
C THR A 133 -5.26 -35.18 -16.58
N ASN A 134 -6.48 -35.07 -17.13
CA ASN A 134 -7.65 -34.65 -16.36
C ASN A 134 -7.88 -35.54 -15.13
N ASP A 135 -7.63 -36.84 -15.26
CA ASP A 135 -7.73 -37.78 -14.15
C ASP A 135 -6.73 -37.47 -13.03
N LEU A 136 -5.47 -37.14 -13.37
CA LEU A 136 -4.49 -36.67 -12.38
C LEU A 136 -4.99 -35.40 -11.68
N LEU A 137 -5.39 -34.39 -12.46
CA LEU A 137 -5.81 -33.11 -11.94
C LEU A 137 -7.02 -33.23 -11.01
N VAL A 138 -8.02 -34.01 -11.40
CA VAL A 138 -9.31 -34.10 -10.71
C VAL A 138 -9.28 -35.12 -9.57
N LYS A 139 -8.68 -36.29 -9.76
CA LYS A 139 -8.72 -37.38 -8.75
C LYS A 139 -7.61 -37.28 -7.72
N HIS A 140 -6.47 -36.67 -8.07
CA HIS A 140 -5.29 -36.72 -7.24
C HIS A 140 -4.74 -35.34 -6.83
N VAL A 141 -4.87 -34.32 -7.67
CA VAL A 141 -4.45 -32.95 -7.31
C VAL A 141 -5.57 -32.22 -6.57
N GLY A 142 -6.76 -32.17 -7.17
CA GLY A 142 -7.93 -31.46 -6.67
C GLY A 142 -9.18 -32.31 -6.37
N PRO A 143 -9.10 -33.43 -5.63
CA PRO A 143 -10.26 -34.27 -5.32
C PRO A 143 -11.32 -33.53 -4.49
N ALA A 144 -10.94 -32.75 -3.47
CA ALA A 144 -11.91 -31.99 -2.68
C ALA A 144 -12.52 -30.85 -3.50
N LEU A 145 -11.75 -30.26 -4.42
CA LEU A 145 -12.27 -29.30 -5.39
C LEU A 145 -13.33 -29.91 -6.30
N LYS A 146 -13.13 -31.15 -6.76
CA LYS A 146 -14.12 -31.87 -7.56
C LYS A 146 -15.42 -32.03 -6.78
N GLU A 147 -15.32 -32.49 -5.54
CA GLU A 147 -16.47 -32.72 -4.68
C GLU A 147 -17.23 -31.43 -4.35
N ALA A 148 -16.51 -30.34 -4.06
CA ALA A 148 -17.11 -29.09 -3.61
C ALA A 148 -17.61 -28.18 -4.75
N LEU A 149 -16.89 -28.13 -5.89
CA LEU A 149 -17.12 -27.17 -6.97
C LEU A 149 -17.42 -27.81 -8.32
N GLY A 150 -17.36 -29.14 -8.42
CA GLY A 150 -17.54 -29.89 -9.65
C GLY A 150 -16.25 -30.06 -10.47
N GLU A 151 -16.32 -30.96 -11.44
CA GLU A 151 -15.15 -31.42 -12.19
C GLU A 151 -14.50 -30.34 -13.03
N GLU A 152 -15.27 -29.51 -13.73
CA GLU A 152 -14.73 -28.45 -14.59
C GLU A 152 -13.94 -27.40 -13.79
N MET A 153 -14.45 -27.01 -12.62
CA MET A 153 -13.75 -26.09 -11.73
C MET A 153 -12.50 -26.73 -11.13
N ALA A 154 -12.56 -28.02 -10.79
CA ALA A 154 -11.41 -28.76 -10.28
C ALA A 154 -10.28 -28.82 -11.31
N ARG A 155 -10.58 -29.05 -12.60
CA ARG A 155 -9.55 -29.05 -13.67
C ARG A 155 -8.79 -27.72 -13.72
N VAL A 156 -9.52 -26.60 -13.65
CA VAL A 156 -8.91 -25.26 -13.69
C VAL A 156 -8.12 -24.95 -12.41
N LEU A 157 -8.67 -25.27 -11.24
CA LEU A 157 -8.07 -24.95 -9.94
C LEU A 157 -6.96 -25.93 -9.51
N ALA A 158 -6.86 -27.11 -10.13
CA ALA A 158 -5.78 -28.05 -9.89
C ALA A 158 -4.46 -27.59 -10.52
N LEU A 159 -4.49 -26.86 -11.65
CA LEU A 159 -3.28 -26.32 -12.29
C LEU A 159 -2.45 -25.40 -11.38
N PRO A 160 -3.02 -24.39 -10.69
CA PRO A 160 -2.26 -23.57 -9.75
C PRO A 160 -1.72 -24.37 -8.56
N LEU A 161 -2.42 -25.42 -8.09
CA LEU A 161 -1.92 -26.31 -7.04
C LEU A 161 -0.72 -27.12 -7.52
N LEU A 162 -0.81 -27.71 -8.72
CA LEU A 162 0.29 -28.44 -9.34
C LEU A 162 1.50 -27.53 -9.57
N TRP A 163 1.26 -26.33 -10.12
CA TRP A 163 2.29 -25.31 -10.26
C TRP A 163 2.99 -25.04 -8.93
N ALA A 164 2.23 -24.75 -7.87
CA ALA A 164 2.78 -24.40 -6.56
C ALA A 164 3.54 -25.56 -5.90
N ALA A 165 3.08 -26.80 -6.11
CA ALA A 165 3.75 -28.00 -5.63
C ALA A 165 5.13 -28.17 -6.30
N LEU A 166 5.22 -27.92 -7.60
CA LEU A 166 6.44 -28.04 -8.40
C LEU A 166 7.35 -26.80 -8.36
N VAL A 167 7.03 -25.78 -7.58
CA VAL A 167 7.97 -24.67 -7.35
C VAL A 167 9.19 -25.18 -6.56
N PRO A 168 10.42 -24.94 -7.05
CA PRO A 168 11.64 -25.33 -6.35
C PRO A 168 11.72 -24.72 -4.94
N ARG A 169 12.25 -25.48 -3.98
CA ARG A 169 12.46 -25.00 -2.61
C ARG A 169 13.37 -23.77 -2.61
N GLY A 170 13.04 -22.77 -1.80
CA GLY A 170 13.79 -21.52 -1.73
C GLY A 170 13.44 -20.48 -2.80
N SER A 171 12.54 -20.78 -3.75
CA SER A 171 12.05 -19.77 -4.72
C SER A 171 11.29 -18.62 -4.05
N PHE A 172 10.75 -18.86 -2.85
CA PHE A 172 10.08 -17.88 -2.00
C PHE A 172 10.62 -18.03 -0.57
N ASP A 173 10.56 -16.94 0.19
CA ASP A 173 10.89 -16.89 1.62
C ASP A 173 9.80 -17.47 2.53
N TYR A 174 8.74 -18.02 1.94
CA TYR A 174 7.61 -18.66 2.62
C TYR A 174 7.15 -19.92 1.86
N GLU A 175 6.40 -20.78 2.53
CA GLU A 175 5.75 -21.94 1.91
C GLU A 175 4.47 -21.52 1.17
N ILE A 176 4.39 -21.81 -0.14
CA ILE A 176 3.23 -21.43 -0.97
C ILE A 176 2.00 -22.28 -0.62
N ILE A 177 2.20 -23.58 -0.40
CA ILE A 177 1.16 -24.54 -0.05
C ILE A 177 1.62 -25.40 1.13
N PRO A 178 0.69 -25.88 1.97
CA PRO A 178 1.04 -26.73 3.12
C PRO A 178 1.81 -27.99 2.71
N ALA A 179 2.79 -28.39 3.52
CA ALA A 179 3.68 -29.52 3.23
C ALA A 179 2.95 -30.85 2.96
N ALA A 180 1.83 -31.10 3.66
CA ALA A 180 1.02 -32.31 3.45
C ALA A 180 0.38 -32.32 2.05
N LEU A 181 -0.20 -31.20 1.63
CA LEU A 181 -0.79 -31.02 0.30
C LEU A 181 0.29 -31.13 -0.79
N LYS A 182 1.43 -30.47 -0.60
CA LYS A 182 2.59 -30.56 -1.51
C LYS A 182 3.03 -32.01 -1.72
N ARG A 183 3.19 -32.77 -0.63
CA ARG A 183 3.62 -34.17 -0.67
C ARG A 183 2.65 -35.04 -1.46
N ARG A 184 1.34 -34.90 -1.20
CA ARG A 184 0.28 -35.64 -1.91
C ARG A 184 0.32 -35.38 -3.41
N ILE A 185 0.40 -34.11 -3.81
CA ILE A 185 0.43 -33.70 -5.22
C ILE A 185 1.69 -34.24 -5.90
N ILE A 186 2.86 -34.08 -5.29
CA ILE A 186 4.13 -34.57 -5.84
C ILE A 186 4.11 -36.09 -5.99
N GLN A 187 3.66 -36.83 -4.97
CA GLN A 187 3.58 -38.28 -5.04
C GLN A 187 2.68 -38.76 -6.18
N ALA A 188 1.51 -38.15 -6.36
CA ALA A 188 0.62 -38.47 -7.47
C ALA A 188 1.25 -38.14 -8.83
N TYR A 189 1.90 -36.99 -8.93
CA TYR A 189 2.56 -36.54 -10.16
C TYR A 189 3.74 -37.44 -10.55
N LEU A 190 4.58 -37.85 -9.58
CA LEU A 190 5.65 -38.82 -9.82
C LEU A 190 5.09 -40.20 -10.20
N GLY A 191 3.97 -40.61 -9.62
CA GLY A 191 3.31 -41.89 -9.90
C GLY A 191 2.85 -42.06 -11.34
N VAL A 192 2.57 -40.97 -12.06
CA VAL A 192 2.23 -40.99 -13.50
C VAL A 192 3.45 -40.77 -14.41
N GLY A 193 4.66 -40.71 -13.86
CA GLY A 193 5.91 -40.48 -14.61
C GLY A 193 6.33 -39.01 -14.73
N GLY A 194 5.74 -38.12 -13.91
CA GLY A 194 6.18 -36.73 -13.80
C GLY A 194 7.57 -36.61 -13.16
N LYS A 195 8.19 -35.42 -13.28
CA LYS A 195 9.51 -35.14 -12.69
C LYS A 195 9.47 -33.86 -11.87
N GLU A 196 9.91 -33.91 -10.61
CA GLU A 196 9.82 -32.78 -9.67
C GLU A 196 10.74 -31.60 -10.03
N ASP A 197 11.82 -31.86 -10.78
CA ASP A 197 12.81 -30.86 -11.19
C ASP A 197 12.28 -29.86 -12.23
N VAL A 198 11.21 -30.21 -12.94
CA VAL A 198 10.63 -29.37 -13.99
C VAL A 198 9.19 -29.00 -13.64
N ASN A 199 8.93 -27.70 -13.46
CA ASN A 199 7.56 -27.21 -13.36
C ASN A 199 6.89 -27.24 -14.75
N VAL A 200 5.91 -28.11 -14.90
CA VAL A 200 5.16 -28.34 -16.16
C VAL A 200 3.98 -27.39 -16.35
N VAL A 201 3.63 -26.63 -15.32
CA VAL A 201 2.64 -25.57 -15.40
C VAL A 201 3.39 -24.25 -15.49
N GLU A 202 2.97 -23.35 -16.36
CA GLU A 202 3.48 -22.00 -16.42
C GLU A 202 2.40 -20.97 -16.06
N ARG A 203 2.88 -19.80 -15.65
CA ARG A 203 2.02 -18.66 -15.35
C ARG A 203 2.11 -17.69 -16.51
N VAL A 204 1.09 -17.66 -17.35
CA VAL A 204 1.03 -16.77 -18.51
C VAL A 204 0.34 -15.48 -18.09
N PRO A 205 1.02 -14.33 -18.14
CA PRO A 205 0.40 -13.04 -17.84
C PRO A 205 -0.83 -12.79 -18.73
N ILE A 206 -1.86 -12.18 -18.14
CA ILE A 206 -3.06 -11.80 -18.86
C ILE A 206 -3.12 -10.29 -18.95
N HIS A 207 -3.38 -9.79 -20.15
CA HIS A 207 -3.73 -8.41 -20.38
C HIS A 207 -5.25 -8.28 -20.59
N VAL A 208 -5.85 -7.32 -19.87
CA VAL A 208 -7.29 -7.07 -19.91
C VAL A 208 -7.57 -5.98 -20.94
N VAL A 209 -8.29 -6.31 -22.00
CA VAL A 209 -8.72 -5.37 -23.05
C VAL A 209 -10.24 -5.39 -23.21
N GLY A 210 -10.78 -4.33 -23.78
CA GLY A 210 -12.22 -4.21 -23.98
C GLY A 210 -12.72 -2.78 -23.84
N ASP A 211 -14.04 -2.66 -23.88
CA ASP A 211 -14.77 -1.42 -23.63
C ASP A 211 -16.16 -1.73 -23.06
N GLY A 212 -16.53 -1.05 -21.98
CA GLY A 212 -17.82 -1.21 -21.29
C GLY A 212 -18.20 -2.66 -21.00
N ALA A 213 -19.12 -3.19 -21.81
CA ALA A 213 -19.63 -4.56 -21.70
C ALA A 213 -18.72 -5.63 -22.37
N GLN A 214 -17.88 -5.22 -23.31
CA GLN A 214 -16.98 -6.10 -24.04
C GLN A 214 -15.70 -6.31 -23.23
N LEU A 215 -15.45 -7.54 -22.79
CA LEU A 215 -14.22 -7.93 -22.10
C LEU A 215 -13.51 -9.01 -22.92
N GLN A 216 -12.22 -8.82 -23.12
CA GLN A 216 -11.31 -9.80 -23.68
C GLN A 216 -10.09 -9.93 -22.76
N LEU A 217 -9.69 -11.17 -22.50
CA LEU A 217 -8.49 -11.52 -21.75
C LEU A 217 -7.47 -12.04 -22.75
N VAL A 218 -6.38 -11.30 -22.94
CA VAL A 218 -5.34 -11.63 -23.91
C VAL A 218 -4.13 -12.19 -23.17
N GLU A 219 -3.76 -13.43 -23.48
CA GLU A 219 -2.54 -14.03 -22.97
C GLU A 219 -1.31 -13.37 -23.58
N VAL A 220 -0.34 -13.04 -22.73
CA VAL A 220 0.93 -12.43 -23.14
C VAL A 220 2.02 -13.48 -23.01
N HIS A 221 2.44 -14.02 -24.14
CA HIS A 221 3.53 -14.99 -24.22
C HIS A 221 4.87 -14.27 -24.41
N ASP A 222 5.90 -14.70 -23.69
CA ASP A 222 7.27 -14.19 -23.85
C ASP A 222 7.89 -14.79 -25.13
N ASN A 223 7.47 -14.32 -26.29
CA ASN A 223 8.11 -14.66 -27.57
C ASN A 223 9.44 -13.91 -27.71
N ALA A 224 10.46 -14.36 -26.98
CA ALA A 224 11.85 -13.99 -27.19
C ALA A 224 12.61 -15.20 -27.76
N GLY A 225 12.51 -15.44 -29.08
CA GLY A 225 13.37 -16.39 -29.78
C GLY A 225 12.77 -17.06 -31.00
N GLU A 226 13.20 -16.61 -32.18
CA GLU A 226 13.45 -17.41 -33.40
C GLU A 226 12.36 -18.34 -33.92
N ASN A 227 11.55 -17.84 -34.86
CA ASN A 227 11.42 -18.38 -36.23
C ASN A 227 10.34 -17.60 -37.00
N GLY A 228 10.75 -16.49 -37.59
CA GLY A 228 9.99 -15.82 -38.64
C GLY A 228 10.86 -15.77 -39.88
N VAL A 229 10.99 -16.91 -40.56
CA VAL A 229 11.46 -16.94 -41.95
C VAL A 229 10.68 -15.88 -42.71
N LEU A 230 11.42 -14.97 -43.34
CA LEU A 230 10.91 -13.94 -44.23
C LEU A 230 10.11 -14.60 -45.35
N ASP A 231 8.79 -14.70 -45.20
CA ASP A 231 7.91 -14.82 -46.36
C ASP A 231 7.30 -13.45 -46.65
N ARG A 232 8.02 -12.69 -47.48
CA ARG A 232 7.49 -11.49 -48.14
C ARG A 232 6.47 -11.95 -49.17
N GLN A 233 5.22 -12.08 -48.76
CA GLN A 233 4.10 -11.95 -49.68
C GLN A 233 3.14 -10.87 -49.21
N ASN A 234 2.92 -9.92 -50.12
CA ASN A 234 2.03 -8.77 -50.04
C ASN A 234 0.66 -9.09 -49.43
N GLY A 235 0.19 -8.26 -48.50
CA GLY A 235 -1.24 -8.09 -48.27
C GLY A 235 -1.65 -7.67 -46.85
N GLY A 236 -1.68 -6.35 -46.59
CA GLY A 236 -2.50 -5.74 -45.53
C GLY A 236 -1.94 -5.80 -44.10
N LEU A 237 -2.03 -4.67 -43.38
CA LEU A 237 -1.88 -4.62 -41.93
C LEU A 237 -3.03 -5.43 -41.30
N THR A 238 -2.80 -6.71 -41.04
CA THR A 238 -3.80 -7.57 -40.37
C THR A 238 -3.77 -7.35 -38.86
N ALA A 239 -4.93 -7.51 -38.21
CA ALA A 239 -5.09 -7.44 -36.75
C ALA A 239 -4.14 -8.39 -35.96
N ASP A 240 -3.57 -9.38 -36.65
CA ASP A 240 -2.61 -10.33 -36.10
C ASP A 240 -1.21 -9.73 -35.92
N SER A 241 -0.78 -8.84 -36.83
CA SER A 241 0.49 -8.11 -36.72
C SER A 241 0.46 -7.14 -35.55
N THR A 242 -0.64 -6.39 -35.41
CA THR A 242 -0.85 -5.49 -34.27
C THR A 242 -0.98 -6.24 -32.95
N ARG A 243 -1.62 -7.42 -32.92
CA ARG A 243 -1.65 -8.28 -31.71
C ARG A 243 -0.27 -8.77 -31.31
N LYS A 244 0.58 -9.16 -32.28
CA LYS A 244 1.96 -9.62 -32.02
C LYS A 244 2.84 -8.50 -31.51
N GLU A 245 2.80 -7.32 -32.12
CA GLU A 245 3.51 -6.13 -31.64
C GLU A 245 3.02 -5.70 -30.25
N PHE A 246 1.71 -5.76 -30.02
CA PHE A 246 1.08 -5.43 -28.74
C PHE A 246 1.48 -6.41 -27.63
N ALA A 247 1.49 -7.72 -27.92
CA ALA A 247 1.96 -8.75 -26.98
C ALA A 247 3.45 -8.58 -26.66
N SER A 248 4.27 -8.25 -27.66
CA SER A 248 5.70 -7.99 -27.47
C SER A 248 5.96 -6.78 -26.56
N ILE A 249 5.29 -5.65 -26.79
CA ILE A 249 5.41 -4.45 -25.96
C ILE A 249 4.94 -4.73 -24.52
N HIS A 250 3.83 -5.46 -24.36
CA HIS A 250 3.32 -5.77 -23.02
C HIS A 250 4.18 -6.80 -22.28
N SER A 251 4.74 -7.79 -22.96
CA SER A 251 5.75 -8.70 -22.38
C SER A 251 6.94 -7.90 -21.85
N GLN A 252 7.46 -6.95 -22.63
CA GLN A 252 8.52 -6.04 -22.18
C GLN A 252 8.08 -5.19 -20.98
N LEU A 253 6.86 -4.63 -21.01
CA LEU A 253 6.30 -3.85 -19.91
C LEU A 253 6.18 -4.68 -18.62
N PHE A 254 5.70 -5.92 -18.71
CA PHE A 254 5.57 -6.81 -17.56
C PHE A 254 6.93 -7.28 -17.03
N SER A 255 7.88 -7.55 -17.92
CA SER A 255 9.26 -7.85 -17.55
C SER A 255 9.89 -6.67 -16.79
N LEU A 256 9.72 -5.45 -17.30
CA LEU A 256 10.12 -4.21 -16.62
C LEU A 256 9.40 -4.02 -15.28
N GLN A 257 8.09 -4.25 -15.21
CA GLN A 257 7.34 -4.16 -13.95
C GLN A 257 7.85 -5.17 -12.92
N ARG A 258 8.17 -6.40 -13.33
CA ARG A 258 8.76 -7.42 -12.47
C ARG A 258 10.14 -7.03 -11.96
N GLN A 259 10.99 -6.50 -12.83
CA GLN A 259 12.29 -5.94 -12.44
C GLN A 259 12.14 -4.78 -11.46
N THR A 260 11.22 -3.86 -11.73
CA THR A 260 10.94 -2.70 -10.87
C THR A 260 10.41 -3.13 -9.51
N ALA A 261 9.53 -4.14 -9.45
CA ALA A 261 9.02 -4.70 -8.20
C ALA A 261 10.13 -5.37 -7.37
N ASN A 262 11.02 -6.13 -8.02
CA ASN A 262 12.18 -6.72 -7.37
C ASN A 262 13.12 -5.65 -6.80
N LEU A 263 13.41 -4.61 -7.59
CA LEU A 263 14.23 -3.46 -7.15
C LEU A 263 13.59 -2.72 -5.98
N LEU A 264 12.27 -2.49 -6.00
CA LEU A 264 11.56 -1.84 -4.90
C LEU A 264 11.61 -2.68 -3.62
N ASN A 265 11.44 -4.00 -3.72
CA ASN A 265 11.57 -4.89 -2.57
C ASN A 265 12.99 -4.85 -1.98
N GLU A 266 14.01 -4.83 -2.84
CA GLU A 266 15.41 -4.73 -2.42
C GLU A 266 15.74 -3.36 -1.80
N ILE A 267 15.20 -2.27 -2.35
CA ILE A 267 15.31 -0.92 -1.76
C ILE A 267 14.63 -0.85 -0.39
N LEU A 268 13.44 -1.44 -0.25
CA LEU A 268 12.73 -1.50 1.02
C LEU A 268 13.52 -2.30 2.07
N ARG A 269 14.11 -3.42 1.68
CA ARG A 269 15.00 -4.24 2.52
C ARG A 269 16.27 -3.48 2.92
N SER A 270 16.94 -2.83 1.97
CA SER A 270 18.10 -1.97 2.24
C SER A 270 17.72 -0.82 3.20
N ARG A 271 16.53 -0.25 3.06
CA ARG A 271 16.06 0.83 3.93
C ARG A 271 15.82 0.35 5.36
N THR A 272 15.27 -0.84 5.55
CA THR A 272 15.08 -1.42 6.90
C THR A 272 16.41 -1.80 7.54
N GLU A 273 17.36 -2.32 6.77
CA GLU A 273 18.73 -2.60 7.22
C GLU A 273 19.46 -1.32 7.63
N ARG A 274 19.47 -0.28 6.78
CA ARG A 274 20.05 1.04 7.11
C ARG A 274 19.38 1.70 8.31
N GLN A 275 18.06 1.53 8.48
CA GLN A 275 17.36 2.07 9.65
C GLN A 275 17.85 1.39 10.94
N ARG A 276 18.09 0.08 10.91
CA ARG A 276 18.67 -0.66 12.05
C ARG A 276 20.10 -0.22 12.33
N GLU A 277 20.91 0.00 11.29
CA GLU A 277 22.28 0.53 11.45
C GLU A 277 22.28 1.93 12.05
N ASN A 278 21.44 2.84 11.55
CA ASN A 278 21.29 4.17 12.10
C ASN A 278 20.85 4.13 13.57
N GLN A 279 19.98 3.20 13.96
CA GLN A 279 19.60 3.01 15.36
C GLN A 279 20.78 2.56 16.23
N LYS A 280 21.64 1.66 15.72
CA LYS A 280 22.87 1.25 16.40
C LYS A 280 23.84 2.42 16.55
N ILE A 281 24.05 3.21 15.48
CA ILE A 281 24.90 4.40 15.50
C ILE A 281 24.38 5.41 16.52
N LEU A 282 23.08 5.70 16.53
CA LEU A 282 22.47 6.59 17.52
C LEU A 282 22.60 6.08 18.95
N ALA A 283 22.60 4.75 19.17
CA ALA A 283 22.86 4.17 20.49
C ALA A 283 24.32 4.36 20.92
N VAL A 284 25.28 4.21 20.00
CA VAL A 284 26.70 4.49 20.26
C VAL A 284 26.93 5.97 20.54
N ILE A 285 26.35 6.87 19.73
CA ILE A 285 26.46 8.33 19.94
C ILE A 285 25.87 8.73 21.29
N ARG A 286 24.69 8.20 21.67
CA ARG A 286 24.10 8.45 23.00
C ARG A 286 25.02 7.99 24.13
N ARG A 287 25.72 6.87 23.95
CA ARG A 287 26.69 6.37 24.93
C ARG A 287 27.93 7.26 25.05
N ILE A 288 28.42 7.81 23.93
CA ILE A 288 29.54 8.77 23.91
C ILE A 288 29.13 10.11 24.53
N ALA A 289 27.93 10.61 24.22
CA ALA A 289 27.41 11.87 24.77
C ALA A 289 27.17 11.82 26.30
N LEU A 290 27.00 10.62 26.86
CA LEU A 290 26.87 10.40 28.31
C LEU A 290 28.22 10.15 29.01
N GLN A 291 29.35 10.17 28.30
CA GLN A 291 30.68 10.14 28.94
C GLN A 291 31.05 11.55 29.46
N PRO A 292 31.47 11.68 30.74
CA PRO A 292 31.88 12.97 31.27
C PRO A 292 33.21 13.39 30.66
N VAL A 293 33.18 14.37 29.75
CA VAL A 293 34.39 15.01 29.21
C VAL A 293 34.88 16.04 30.23
N VAL A 294 36.02 15.77 30.85
CA VAL A 294 36.79 16.76 31.61
C VAL A 294 37.39 17.75 30.62
N ARG A 295 36.87 18.99 30.57
CA ARG A 295 37.47 20.08 29.80
C ARG A 295 38.34 20.94 30.71
N THR A 296 39.66 20.84 30.53
CA THR A 296 40.62 21.82 31.02
C THR A 296 40.48 23.09 30.18
N ILE A 297 40.08 24.20 30.80
CA ILE A 297 39.97 25.51 30.13
C ILE A 297 41.32 26.21 30.25
N HIS A 298 42.02 26.41 29.13
CA HIS A 298 43.08 27.41 29.00
C HIS A 298 42.57 28.59 28.16
N PRO A 299 42.83 29.85 28.56
CA PRO A 299 42.40 31.02 27.80
C PRO A 299 43.47 31.44 26.78
N LEU A 300 43.08 31.57 25.51
CA LEU A 300 43.74 32.44 24.52
C LEU A 300 42.64 33.36 23.96
N SER A 301 42.68 34.65 24.26
CA SER A 301 43.49 35.70 23.61
C SER A 301 43.10 35.94 22.15
N SER A 302 42.50 37.11 21.96
CA SER A 302 42.10 37.74 20.71
C SER A 302 43.24 37.83 19.69
N ALA A 303 42.94 37.54 18.43
CA ALA A 303 43.70 38.01 17.29
C ALA A 303 42.78 38.27 16.10
N ASN A 304 42.87 39.48 15.58
CA ASN A 304 42.31 39.97 14.33
C ASN A 304 42.67 39.07 13.15
N GLY A 305 41.74 38.97 12.20
CA GLY A 305 42.00 38.55 10.82
C GLY A 305 40.96 39.19 9.90
N GLY A 306 41.40 40.16 9.10
CA GLY A 306 40.59 40.82 8.08
C GLY A 306 40.71 40.14 6.71
N GLY A 307 39.82 40.56 5.80
CA GLY A 307 39.82 40.31 4.36
C GLY A 307 39.19 38.98 3.95
N ASP A 308 38.05 38.99 3.27
CA ASP A 308 38.02 39.28 1.83
C ASP A 308 36.57 39.53 1.39
N GLY A 309 36.37 40.60 0.63
CA GLY A 309 35.07 41.01 0.10
C GLY A 309 34.80 40.28 -1.20
N VAL A 310 33.86 39.35 -1.18
CA VAL A 310 33.21 38.86 -2.39
C VAL A 310 31.81 39.47 -2.42
N GLU A 311 31.62 40.40 -3.35
CA GLU A 311 30.34 40.94 -3.75
C GLU A 311 29.50 39.81 -4.35
N GLU A 312 28.55 39.27 -3.58
CA GLU A 312 27.35 38.66 -4.14
C GLU A 312 26.20 39.63 -3.92
N GLU A 313 25.65 40.13 -5.03
CA GLU A 313 24.36 40.82 -5.10
C GLU A 313 23.24 39.89 -4.63
N GLY A 314 23.12 39.72 -3.31
CA GLY A 314 21.98 39.10 -2.67
C GLY A 314 20.85 40.12 -2.63
N SER A 315 19.99 40.10 -3.64
CA SER A 315 18.63 40.66 -3.53
C SER A 315 18.06 40.25 -2.17
N VAL A 316 17.82 41.23 -1.29
CA VAL A 316 17.17 41.01 0.01
C VAL A 316 15.74 40.59 -0.30
N VAL A 317 15.54 39.29 -0.54
CA VAL A 317 14.22 38.70 -0.70
C VAL A 317 13.58 38.81 0.68
N LEU A 318 12.79 39.87 0.88
CA LEU A 318 12.01 40.05 2.10
C LEU A 318 11.21 38.75 2.34
N PRO A 319 11.37 38.10 3.50
CA PRO A 319 10.70 36.84 3.80
C PRO A 319 9.20 36.98 3.55
N ARG A 320 8.67 36.13 2.70
CA ARG A 320 7.26 36.22 2.29
C ARG A 320 6.36 35.96 3.50
N ALA A 321 5.43 36.86 3.79
CA ALA A 321 4.48 36.71 4.90
C ALA A 321 3.32 35.77 4.53
N MET A 322 3.58 34.47 4.62
CA MET A 322 2.60 33.41 4.37
C MET A 322 2.53 32.45 5.55
N LEU A 323 1.32 32.00 5.86
CA LEU A 323 1.10 30.94 6.84
C LEU A 323 1.06 29.58 6.15
N SER A 324 1.55 28.55 6.84
CA SER A 324 1.50 27.15 6.40
C SER A 324 0.07 26.71 6.10
N LYS A 325 -0.13 25.92 5.04
CA LYS A 325 -1.48 25.44 4.68
C LYS A 325 -2.02 24.42 5.70
N ARG A 326 -1.14 23.60 6.30
CA ARG A 326 -1.50 22.47 7.18
C ARG A 326 -0.39 22.22 8.23
N PRO A 327 -0.37 22.94 9.36
CA PRO A 327 0.55 22.62 10.46
C PRO A 327 0.26 21.21 10.99
N LYS A 328 1.30 20.40 11.22
CA LYS A 328 1.18 19.00 11.64
C LYS A 328 0.82 18.87 13.10
N ASP A 329 1.34 19.75 13.94
CA ASP A 329 1.12 19.78 15.39
C ASP A 329 1.17 21.21 15.95
N LEU A 330 0.96 21.36 17.26
CA LEU A 330 0.98 22.66 17.94
C LEU A 330 2.41 23.24 18.05
N TYR A 331 3.45 22.42 17.96
CA TYR A 331 4.84 22.88 17.99
C TYR A 331 5.22 23.57 16.67
N GLU A 332 4.86 22.97 15.53
CA GLU A 332 5.01 23.60 14.21
C GLU A 332 4.17 24.88 14.12
N LEU A 333 2.97 24.89 14.71
CA LEU A 333 2.11 26.07 14.78
C LEU A 333 2.71 27.19 15.64
N TRP A 334 3.43 26.86 16.71
CA TRP A 334 4.16 27.83 17.52
C TRP A 334 5.42 28.32 16.81
N GLY A 335 6.17 27.42 16.17
CA GLY A 335 7.34 27.76 15.35
C GLY A 335 7.00 28.73 14.22
N GLU A 336 5.85 28.56 13.57
CA GLU A 336 5.32 29.52 12.58
C GLU A 336 5.17 30.95 13.14
N TYR A 337 4.78 31.08 14.41
CA TYR A 337 4.62 32.37 15.06
C TYR A 337 5.94 32.96 15.54
N GLU A 338 6.78 32.13 16.16
CA GLU A 338 8.01 32.58 16.80
C GLU A 338 9.16 32.82 15.81
N PHE A 339 9.31 31.93 14.83
CA PHE A 339 10.46 31.89 13.91
C PHE A 339 10.07 31.92 12.43
N GLY A 340 8.81 31.64 12.11
CA GLY A 340 8.39 31.37 10.73
C GLY A 340 8.77 29.94 10.29
N LEU A 341 8.24 29.50 9.15
CA LEU A 341 8.51 28.15 8.61
C LEU A 341 9.08 28.26 7.20
N ASN A 342 10.05 27.41 6.86
CA ASN A 342 10.62 27.32 5.51
C ASN A 342 11.13 28.67 4.94
N GLY A 343 11.80 29.49 5.77
CA GLY A 343 12.31 30.81 5.36
C GLY A 343 11.22 31.88 5.19
N LEU A 344 9.99 31.62 5.64
CA LEU A 344 8.90 32.59 5.66
C LEU A 344 9.00 33.47 6.90
N LYS A 345 8.43 34.68 6.81
CA LYS A 345 8.40 35.63 7.91
C LYS A 345 7.70 35.04 9.15
N PRO A 346 8.18 35.28 10.38
CA PRO A 346 7.48 34.89 11.60
C PRO A 346 6.10 35.56 11.71
N ALA A 347 5.06 34.82 12.11
CA ALA A 347 3.70 35.37 12.17
C ALA A 347 3.56 36.49 13.23
N LYS A 348 4.42 36.53 14.26
CA LYS A 348 4.47 37.63 15.23
C LYS A 348 4.86 38.97 14.59
N GLU A 349 5.60 38.94 13.48
CA GLU A 349 6.13 40.11 12.77
C GLU A 349 5.26 40.57 11.59
N PHE A 350 4.11 39.91 11.35
CA PHE A 350 3.23 40.31 10.26
C PHE A 350 2.66 41.71 10.48
N THR A 351 2.77 42.56 9.46
CA THR A 351 2.12 43.87 9.36
C THR A 351 0.60 43.73 9.23
N ALA A 352 -0.14 44.83 9.40
CA ALA A 352 -1.61 44.82 9.25
C ALA A 352 -2.06 44.34 7.86
N ALA A 353 -1.36 44.74 6.80
CA ALA A 353 -1.64 44.31 5.42
C ALA A 353 -1.40 42.79 5.24
N GLU A 354 -0.29 42.27 5.77
CA GLU A 354 0.07 40.85 5.69
C GLU A 354 -0.90 39.97 6.50
N ARG A 355 -1.37 40.46 7.66
CA ARG A 355 -2.45 39.83 8.43
C ARG A 355 -3.77 39.85 7.66
N GLY A 356 -4.06 40.93 6.93
CA GLY A 356 -5.21 41.05 6.04
C GLY A 356 -5.20 40.01 4.91
N ALA A 357 -4.05 39.81 4.26
CA ALA A 357 -3.86 38.79 3.23
C ALA A 357 -4.04 37.35 3.77
N ASN A 358 -3.71 37.12 5.05
CA ASN A 358 -3.84 35.83 5.73
C ASN A 358 -5.04 35.78 6.70
N LYS A 359 -6.04 36.66 6.55
CA LYS A 359 -7.08 36.94 7.57
C LYS A 359 -7.70 35.71 8.22
N PHE A 360 -8.14 34.75 7.40
CA PHE A 360 -8.86 33.56 7.89
C PHE A 360 -7.97 32.60 8.68
N ALA A 361 -6.72 32.44 8.27
CA ALA A 361 -5.77 31.55 8.94
C ALA A 361 -5.20 32.23 10.19
N TYR A 362 -4.81 33.50 10.08
CA TYR A 362 -4.28 34.30 11.17
C TYR A 362 -5.28 34.42 12.32
N SER A 363 -6.53 34.81 12.04
CA SER A 363 -7.59 34.92 13.05
C SER A 363 -7.88 33.59 13.77
N ARG A 364 -7.81 32.46 13.05
CA ARG A 364 -8.03 31.13 13.63
C ARG A 364 -6.88 30.69 14.54
N ARG A 365 -5.64 31.04 14.21
CA ARG A 365 -4.44 30.64 14.96
C ARG A 365 -4.11 31.57 16.11
N LYS A 366 -4.53 32.84 16.02
CA LYS A 366 -4.25 33.87 17.04
C LYS A 366 -4.64 33.45 18.46
N VAL A 367 -5.76 32.74 18.64
CA VAL A 367 -6.17 32.28 20.00
C VAL A 367 -5.11 31.40 20.66
N PHE A 368 -4.45 30.54 19.89
CA PHE A 368 -3.42 29.64 20.39
C PHE A 368 -2.13 30.42 20.66
N TRP A 369 -1.71 31.28 19.73
CA TRP A 369 -0.52 32.12 19.91
C TRP A 369 -0.65 33.05 21.12
N ASP A 370 -1.83 33.62 21.36
CA ASP A 370 -2.11 34.46 22.53
C ASP A 370 -1.95 33.66 23.85
N VAL A 371 -2.46 32.42 23.89
CA VAL A 371 -2.34 31.55 25.08
C VAL A 371 -0.90 31.19 25.35
N VAL A 372 -0.18 30.67 24.35
CA VAL A 372 1.24 30.29 24.52
C VAL A 372 2.09 31.50 24.87
N SER A 373 1.88 32.66 24.22
CA SER A 373 2.58 33.91 24.57
C SER A 373 2.27 34.39 25.99
N ALA A 374 1.08 34.12 26.53
CA ALA A 374 0.76 34.44 27.92
C ALA A 374 1.55 33.55 28.89
N PHE A 375 1.62 32.23 28.63
CA PHE A 375 2.43 31.30 29.43
C PHE A 375 3.93 31.62 29.37
N VAL A 376 4.44 32.01 28.19
CA VAL A 376 5.85 32.41 28.05
C VAL A 376 6.14 33.68 28.85
N ARG A 377 5.22 34.65 28.87
CA ARG A 377 5.37 35.87 29.68
C ARG A 377 5.32 35.61 31.19
N THR A 378 4.68 34.53 31.64
CA THR A 378 4.65 34.14 33.05
C THR A 378 5.81 33.21 33.45
N GLY A 379 6.76 32.96 32.54
CA GLY A 379 8.00 32.24 32.83
C GLY A 379 7.99 30.75 32.46
N PHE A 380 6.94 30.24 31.82
CA PHE A 380 6.95 28.89 31.26
C PHE A 380 7.69 28.83 29.93
N THR A 381 8.29 27.69 29.59
CA THR A 381 8.76 27.45 28.23
C THR A 381 7.57 27.23 27.29
N SER A 382 7.75 27.55 26.00
CA SER A 382 6.73 27.31 24.97
C SER A 382 6.31 25.84 24.90
N ASP A 383 7.25 24.91 25.05
CA ASP A 383 6.97 23.47 25.08
C ASP A 383 6.05 23.08 26.24
N VAL A 384 6.30 23.59 27.44
CA VAL A 384 5.45 23.33 28.62
C VAL A 384 4.05 23.93 28.44
N ALA A 385 3.96 25.11 27.83
CA ALA A 385 2.68 25.73 27.51
C ALA A 385 1.88 24.89 26.48
N ILE A 386 2.54 24.39 25.44
CA ILE A 386 1.94 23.52 24.42
C ILE A 386 1.49 22.19 25.04
N ASP A 387 2.29 21.60 25.94
CA ASP A 387 1.91 20.38 26.65
C ASP A 387 0.71 20.57 27.57
N LYS A 388 0.58 21.72 28.22
CA LYS A 388 -0.64 22.07 28.99
C LYS A 388 -1.88 22.17 28.10
N ILE A 389 -1.77 22.75 26.91
CA ILE A 389 -2.88 22.79 25.93
C ILE A 389 -3.25 21.39 25.48
N TYR A 390 -2.26 20.54 25.21
CA TYR A 390 -2.50 19.15 24.87
C TYR A 390 -3.12 18.34 26.01
N ALA A 391 -2.75 18.61 27.26
CA ALA A 391 -3.37 17.99 28.42
C ALA A 391 -4.84 18.42 28.61
N ALA A 392 -5.16 19.68 28.32
CA ALA A 392 -6.51 20.22 28.42
C ALA A 392 -7.49 19.65 27.37
N TYR A 393 -7.05 19.54 26.10
CA TYR A 393 -7.93 19.13 25.00
C TYR A 393 -7.72 17.70 24.49
N GLY A 394 -6.56 17.10 24.80
CA GLY A 394 -6.16 15.77 24.37
C GLY A 394 -5.29 15.76 23.11
N ARG A 395 -4.15 15.04 23.17
CA ARG A 395 -3.20 14.84 22.05
C ARG A 395 -3.80 14.12 20.84
N GLN A 396 -4.92 13.42 21.00
CA GLN A 396 -5.65 12.72 19.94
C GLN A 396 -6.43 13.66 19.02
N LEU A 397 -6.71 14.90 19.44
CA LEU A 397 -7.43 15.86 18.62
C LEU A 397 -6.50 16.52 17.59
N SER A 398 -7.03 16.78 16.40
CA SER A 398 -6.27 17.52 15.38
C SER A 398 -6.10 18.99 15.77
N VAL A 399 -5.04 19.64 15.28
CA VAL A 399 -4.78 21.07 15.48
C VAL A 399 -6.02 21.93 15.18
N THR A 400 -6.76 21.62 14.12
CA THR A 400 -7.99 22.36 13.77
C THR A 400 -9.09 22.21 14.83
N ARG A 401 -9.28 21.01 15.41
CA ARG A 401 -10.28 20.78 16.47
C ARG A 401 -9.88 21.45 17.78
N ILE A 402 -8.59 21.42 18.13
CA ILE A 402 -8.06 22.10 19.31
C ILE A 402 -8.23 23.62 19.17
N LEU A 403 -7.91 24.21 18.01
CA LEU A 403 -8.13 25.63 17.76
C LEU A 403 -9.61 26.02 17.82
N ALA A 404 -10.52 25.19 17.33
CA ALA A 404 -11.96 25.43 17.44
C ALA A 404 -12.42 25.44 18.90
N ALA A 405 -11.98 24.45 19.70
CA ALA A 405 -12.30 24.37 21.13
C ALA A 405 -11.73 25.57 21.91
N LEU A 406 -10.47 25.94 21.68
CA LEU A 406 -9.84 27.13 22.27
C LEU A 406 -10.62 28.42 21.98
N ARG A 407 -11.19 28.56 20.78
CA ARG A 407 -12.04 29.72 20.44
C ARG A 407 -13.35 29.70 21.22
N THR A 408 -14.02 28.56 21.29
CA THR A 408 -15.23 28.40 22.09
C THR A 408 -14.98 28.75 23.55
N ASP A 409 -13.92 28.21 24.14
CA ASP A 409 -13.60 28.45 25.54
C ASP A 409 -13.21 29.91 25.78
N LYS A 410 -12.49 30.55 24.85
CA LYS A 410 -12.19 31.99 24.94
C LYS A 410 -13.45 32.84 25.04
N HIS A 411 -14.54 32.47 24.36
CA HIS A 411 -15.84 33.14 24.48
C HIS A 411 -16.53 32.87 25.83
N GLN A 412 -16.19 31.77 26.50
CA GLN A 412 -16.76 31.34 27.79
C GLN A 412 -15.86 31.67 29.00
N GLY A 413 -14.88 32.57 28.85
CA GLY A 413 -13.97 32.97 29.94
C GLY A 413 -12.70 32.13 30.07
N GLY A 414 -12.36 31.35 29.05
CA GLY A 414 -11.14 30.54 28.95
C GLY A 414 -11.26 29.18 29.66
N HIS A 415 -10.52 28.19 29.14
CA HIS A 415 -10.49 26.84 29.69
C HIS A 415 -9.89 26.85 31.10
N PRO A 416 -10.54 26.22 32.11
CA PRO A 416 -10.09 26.28 33.52
C PRO A 416 -8.62 25.89 33.72
N SER A 417 -8.16 24.83 33.05
CA SER A 417 -6.77 24.33 33.15
C SER A 417 -5.72 25.18 32.42
N LEU A 418 -6.14 26.22 31.69
CA LEU A 418 -5.25 27.10 30.92
C LEU A 418 -5.31 28.55 31.42
N ARG A 419 -5.93 28.80 32.58
CA ARG A 419 -5.88 30.09 33.26
C ARG A 419 -4.52 30.22 33.95
N LEU A 420 -3.94 31.40 33.84
CA LEU A 420 -2.65 31.77 34.45
C LEU A 420 -2.87 32.46 35.79
#